data_AF-A0A150ABB1-F1
#
_entry.id   AF-A0A150ABB1-F1
#
_cell.length_a   1.000
_cell.length_b   1.000
_cell.length_c   1.000
_cell.angle_alpha   90.00
_cell.angle_beta   90.00
_cell.angle_gamma   90.00
#
_symmetry.space_group_name_H-M   'P 1'
#
loop_
_entity.id
_entity.type
_entity.pdbx_description
1 polymer ?
#
loop_
_entity_poly.entity_id
_entity_poly.type
_entity_poly.pdbx_seq_one_letter_code
_entity_poly.pdbx_strand_id
1 'polypeptide(L)' 'MNLKLIFSAKVIKTATKLSLIVGTILGLINHGEDIISNTLSNKQIVQILTTYLVPYIVSTYSSVKALSDLDQK' A
#
# COMPACT_ATOMS: atom_id res chain seq x y z
N MET A 1 -6.14 8.41 16.88
CA MET A 1 -6.06 7.23 15.97
C MET A 1 -6.10 5.98 16.83
N ASN A 2 -7.17 5.18 16.74
CA ASN A 2 -7.29 3.97 17.56
C ASN A 2 -6.33 2.89 17.05
N LEU A 3 -5.28 2.60 17.82
CA LEU A 3 -4.20 1.68 17.42
C LEU A 3 -4.70 0.24 17.21
N LYS A 4 -5.80 -0.16 17.88
CA LYS A 4 -6.39 -1.49 17.73
C LYS A 4 -7.01 -1.68 16.35
N LEU A 5 -7.53 -0.61 15.74
CA LEU A 5 -8.16 -0.68 14.41
C LEU A 5 -7.15 -0.94 13.30
N ILE A 6 -5.90 -0.47 13.46
CA ILE A 6 -4.81 -0.70 12.50
C ILE A 6 -4.61 -2.20 12.26
N PHE A 7 -4.64 -2.98 13.35
CA PHE A 7 -4.44 -4.43 13.31
C PHE A 7 -5.73 -5.22 13.08
N SER A 8 -6.85 -4.55 12.78
CA SER A 8 -8.10 -5.25 12.50
C SER A 8 -8.04 -5.95 11.14
N ALA A 9 -8.59 -7.17 11.07
CA ALA A 9 -8.61 -7.95 9.84
C ALA A 9 -9.27 -7.20 8.66
N LYS A 10 -10.28 -6.37 8.94
CA LYS A 10 -10.96 -5.53 7.95
C LYS A 10 -10.02 -4.48 7.35
N VAL A 11 -9.24 -3.78 8.17
CA VAL A 11 -8.28 -2.77 7.72
C VAL A 11 -7.14 -3.42 6.97
N ILE A 12 -6.54 -4.49 7.54
CA ILE A 12 -5.44 -5.22 6.89
C ILE A 12 -5.87 -5.74 5.51
N LYS A 13 -7.03 -6.39 5.40
CA LYS A 13 -7.50 -6.94 4.12
C LYS A 13 -7.70 -5.86 3.06
N THR A 14 -8.27 -4.72 3.45
CA THR A 14 -8.49 -3.58 2.55
C THR A 14 -7.17 -2.95 2.11
N ALA A 15 -6.28 -2.69 3.06
CA ALA A 15 -4.97 -2.08 2.81
C ALA A 15 -4.08 -2.98 1.93
N THR A 16 -4.02 -4.28 2.23
CA THR A 16 -3.26 -5.24 1.41
C THR A 16 -3.83 -5.35 0.00
N LYS A 17 -5.15 -5.45 -0.16
CA LYS A 17 -5.77 -5.53 -1.49
C LYS A 17 -5.46 -4.29 -2.34
N LEU A 18 -5.63 -3.09 -1.77
CA LEU A 18 -5.35 -1.85 -2.48
C LEU A 18 -3.86 -1.68 -2.78
N SER A 19 -2.99 -2.01 -1.83
CA SER A 19 -1.54 -1.99 -2.01
C SER A 19 -1.09 -2.91 -3.14
N LEU A 20 -1.62 -4.14 -3.22
CA LEU A 20 -1.27 -5.07 -4.29
C LEU A 20 -1.74 -4.58 -5.66
N ILE A 21 -2.98 -4.09 -5.77
CA ILE A 21 -3.53 -3.64 -7.06
C ILE A 21 -2.80 -2.39 -7.55
N VAL A 22 -2.78 -1.33 -6.73
CA VAL A 22 -2.19 -0.04 -7.11
C VAL A 22 -0.68 -0.17 -7.23
N GLY A 23 -0.04 -0.86 -6.29
CA GLY A 23 1.40 -1.09 -6.29
C GLY A 23 1.89 -1.85 -7.52
N THR A 24 1.15 -2.87 -7.96
CA THR A 24 1.51 -3.62 -9.18
C THR A 24 1.35 -2.76 -10.43
N ILE A 25 0.26 -2.02 -10.55
CA ILE A 25 0.04 -1.13 -11.71
C ILE A 25 1.15 -0.09 -11.79
N LEU A 26 1.43 0.62 -10.69
CA LEU A 26 2.46 1.65 -10.66
C LEU A 26 3.88 1.07 -10.79
N GLY A 27 4.14 -0.09 -10.20
CA GLY A 27 5.44 -0.76 -10.32
C GLY A 27 5.75 -1.15 -11.75
N LEU A 28 4.76 -1.66 -12.49
CA LEU A 28 4.90 -1.99 -13.91
C LEU A 28 5.03 -0.73 -14.78
N ILE A 29 4.27 0.33 -14.51
CA ILE A 29 4.40 1.59 -15.25
C ILE A 29 5.78 2.23 -15.04
N ASN A 30 6.32 2.18 -13.82
CA ASN A 30 7.57 2.86 -13.47
C ASN A 30 8.84 2.05 -13.76
N HIS A 31 8.77 0.72 -13.63
CA HIS A 31 9.94 -0.16 -13.67
C HIS A 31 9.74 -1.41 -14.55
N GLY A 32 8.65 -1.48 -15.33
CA GLY A 32 8.34 -2.65 -16.17
C GLY A 32 9.44 -2.97 -17.19
N GLU A 33 10.01 -1.95 -17.84
CA GLU A 33 11.12 -2.13 -18.79
C GLU A 33 12.38 -2.69 -18.11
N ASP A 34 12.72 -2.17 -16.93
CA ASP A 34 13.87 -2.63 -16.15
C ASP A 34 13.70 -4.08 -15.66
N ILE A 35 12.46 -4.44 -15.29
CA ILE A 35 12.08 -5.81 -14.91
C ILE A 35 12.26 -6.77 -16.10
N ILE A 36 11.71 -6.42 -17.27
CA ILE A 36 11.76 -7.27 -18.47
C ILE A 36 13.20 -7.41 -18.99
N SER A 37 13.99 -6.34 -18.95
CA SER A 37 15.38 -6.33 -19.40
C SER A 37 16.37 -6.91 -18.38
N ASN A 38 15.92 -7.28 -17.17
CA ASN A 38 16.77 -7.71 -16.05
C ASN A 38 17.86 -6.69 -15.67
N THR A 39 17.55 -5.40 -15.73
CA THR A 39 18.49 -4.29 -15.44
C THR A 39 18.20 -3.57 -14.13
N LEU A 40 17.36 -4.16 -13.26
CA LEU A 40 17.01 -3.58 -11.97
C LEU A 40 18.23 -3.35 -11.07
N SER A 41 18.41 -2.09 -10.68
CA SER A 41 19.34 -1.68 -9.63
C SER A 41 18.73 -1.79 -8.23
N ASN A 42 19.58 -1.84 -7.21
CA ASN A 42 19.14 -1.78 -5.80
C ASN A 42 18.27 -0.55 -5.50
N LYS A 43 18.52 0.58 -6.17
CA LYS A 43 17.72 1.80 -6.03
C LYS A 43 16.29 1.58 -6.56
N GLN A 44 16.14 0.96 -7.72
CA GLN A 44 14.83 0.65 -8.31
C GLN A 44 14.06 -0.36 -7.46
N ILE A 45 14.73 -1.32 -6.83
CA ILE A 45 14.07 -2.24 -5.89
C ILE A 45 13.43 -1.47 -4.73
N VAL A 46 14.14 -0.52 -4.12
CA VAL A 46 13.58 0.33 -3.06
C VAL A 46 12.40 1.17 -3.56
N GLN A 47 12.47 1.68 -4.79
CA GLN A 47 11.35 2.41 -5.41
C GLN A 47 10.13 1.50 -5.62
N ILE A 48 10.32 0.28 -6.11
CA ILE A 48 9.26 -0.72 -6.24
C ILE A 48 8.62 -1.01 -4.88
N LEU A 49 9.42 -1.30 -3.84
CA LEU A 49 8.91 -1.54 -2.48
C LEU A 49 8.08 -0.36 -1.96
N THR A 50 8.56 0.86 -2.17
CA THR A 50 7.86 2.10 -1.78
C THR A 50 6.51 2.22 -2.51
N THR A 51 6.44 1.76 -3.76
CA THR A 51 5.24 1.78 -4.59
C THR A 51 4.12 0.90 -4.02
N TYR A 52 4.45 -0.15 -3.26
CA TYR A 52 3.48 -0.94 -2.49
C TYR A 52 3.22 -0.36 -1.09
N LEU A 53 4.25 0.16 -0.43
CA LEU A 53 4.16 0.65 0.93
C LEU A 53 3.26 1.89 1.06
N VAL A 54 3.39 2.84 0.14
CA VAL A 54 2.60 4.08 0.15
C VAL A 54 1.08 3.82 0.12
N PRO A 55 0.53 3.06 -0.86
CA PRO A 55 -0.91 2.78 -0.89
C PRO A 55 -1.38 1.94 0.31
N TYR A 56 -0.54 1.10 0.89
CA TYR A 56 -0.87 0.39 2.14
C TYR A 56 -1.07 1.35 3.31
N ILE A 57 -0.12 2.27 3.53
CA ILE A 57 -0.18 3.25 4.62
C ILE A 57 -1.38 4.18 4.45
N VAL A 58 -1.59 4.73 3.25
CA VAL A 58 -2.69 5.66 2.98
C VAL A 58 -4.05 4.98 3.15
N SER A 59 -4.20 3.72 2.69
CA SER A 59 -5.42 2.94 2.88
C SER A 59 -5.69 2.63 4.36
N THR A 60 -4.63 2.28 5.11
CA THR A 60 -4.72 2.01 6.56
C THR A 60 -5.16 3.26 7.32
N TYR A 61 -4.49 4.39 7.10
CA TYR A 61 -4.81 5.67 7.73
C TYR A 61 -6.26 6.08 7.46
N SER A 62 -6.68 6.04 6.19
CA SER A 62 -8.03 6.43 5.78
C SER A 62 -9.10 5.51 6.39
N SER A 63 -8.84 4.20 6.42
CA SER A 63 -9.77 3.21 7.00
C SER A 63 -9.93 3.40 8.51
N VAL A 64 -8.83 3.58 9.25
CA VAL A 64 -8.87 3.78 10.70
C VAL A 64 -9.54 5.10 11.06
N LYS A 65 -9.27 6.17 10.29
CA LYS A 65 -9.94 7.46 10.48
C LYS A 65 -11.45 7.31 10.29
N ALA A 66 -11.89 6.71 9.19
CA ALA A 66 -13.31 6.52 8.90
C ALA A 66 -14.03 5.68 9.97
N LEU A 67 -13.41 4.59 10.43
CA LEU A 67 -13.98 3.75 11.49
C LEU A 67 -14.04 4.48 12.84
N SER A 68 -13.01 5.26 13.18
CA SER A 68 -12.99 6.05 14.42
C SER A 68 -14.06 7.14 14.42
N ASP A 69 -14.32 7.76 13.26
CA ASP A 69 -15.35 8.80 13.10
C ASP A 69 -16.78 8.20 13.22
N LEU A 70 -16.97 6.90 12.92
CA LEU A 70 -18.25 6.19 13.08
C LEU A 70 -18.52 5.77 14.53
N ASP A 71 -17.50 5.35 15.29
CA ASP A 71 -17.62 4.96 16.71
C ASP A 71 -17.96 6.16 17.64
N GLN A 72 -17.76 7.40 17.17
CA GLN A 72 -18.04 8.63 17.92
C GLN A 72 -19.48 9.15 17.73
N LYS A 73 -20.30 8.46 16.92
CA LYS A 73 -21.70 8.80 16.62
C LYS A 73 -22.65 7.85 17.31
#